data_AF-A0A026WSF6-F1
#
_entry.id   AF-A0A026WSF6-F1
#
_cell.length_a   1.000
_cell.length_b   1.000
_cell.length_c   1.000
_cell.angle_alpha   90.00
_cell.angle_beta   90.00
_cell.angle_gamma   90.00
#
_symmetry.space_group_name_H-M   'P 1'
#
loop_
_entity.id
_entity.type
_entity.pdbx_description
1 polymer ?
#
loop_
_entity_poly.entity_id
_entity_poly.type
_entity_poly.pdbx_seq_one_letter_code
_entity_poly.pdbx_strand_id
1 'polypeptide(L)'
;RRMFPTCRVSFSGLKSEGRYAVLMDIVPVDNKRYRYAYHRSCWLEAGKADPPAPARLYVHPDSPFTGEQLRKQVVSFEKVKLTNNDMDKHGQGSLFQILDATQINDRLKISVLHCGTCKRSAEALVSLRTISALKTSLSEED
;
A
#
# COMPACT_ATOMS: atom_id res chain seq x y z
N ARG A 1 2.09 -12.45 -1.94
CA ARG A 1 0.72 -12.75 -1.42
C ARG A 1 -0.18 -11.53 -1.63
N ARG A 2 -1.49 -11.68 -1.86
CA ARG A 2 -2.42 -10.52 -1.94
C ARG A 2 -2.64 -9.89 -0.56
N MET A 3 -2.96 -8.59 -0.52
CA MET A 3 -3.34 -7.89 0.72
C MET A 3 -4.70 -8.33 1.23
N PHE A 4 -4.88 -8.33 2.55
CA PHE A 4 -6.17 -8.55 3.19
C PHE A 4 -6.31 -7.66 4.45
N PRO A 5 -7.44 -6.93 4.62
CA PRO A 5 -8.51 -6.76 3.64
C PRO A 5 -8.01 -6.06 2.37
N THR A 6 -8.73 -6.26 1.26
CA THR A 6 -8.44 -5.56 0.01
C THR A 6 -8.60 -4.05 0.22
N CYS A 7 -7.60 -3.27 -0.20
CA CYS A 7 -7.72 -1.81 -0.18
C CYS A 7 -8.72 -1.34 -1.24
N ARG A 8 -9.74 -0.59 -0.80
CA ARG A 8 -10.82 -0.04 -1.63
C ARG A 8 -11.00 1.43 -1.29
N VAL A 9 -11.10 2.29 -2.30
CA VAL A 9 -11.12 3.74 -2.13
C VAL A 9 -12.23 4.37 -2.99
N SER A 10 -12.99 5.29 -2.40
CA SER A 10 -13.94 6.17 -3.08
C SER A 10 -13.38 7.59 -3.15
N PHE A 11 -13.64 8.30 -4.24
CA PHE A 11 -13.13 9.66 -4.44
C PHE A 11 -14.27 10.68 -4.51
N SER A 12 -14.02 11.89 -4.01
CA SER A 12 -14.95 13.02 -4.06
C SER A 12 -14.20 14.32 -4.39
N GLY A 13 -14.91 15.36 -4.84
CA GLY A 13 -14.32 16.68 -5.10
C GLY A 13 -13.43 16.79 -6.36
N LEU A 14 -13.34 15.74 -7.18
CA LEU A 14 -12.60 15.77 -8.44
C LEU A 14 -13.40 16.51 -9.54
N LYS A 15 -12.72 17.23 -10.43
CA LYS A 15 -13.35 17.81 -11.65
C LYS A 15 -13.76 16.72 -12.62
N SER A 16 -15.00 16.73 -13.12
CA SER A 16 -15.56 15.66 -13.99
C SER A 16 -14.72 15.38 -15.23
N GLU A 17 -14.36 16.44 -15.97
CA GLU A 17 -13.61 16.36 -17.23
C GLU A 17 -12.09 16.14 -17.03
N GLY A 18 -11.62 16.15 -15.78
CA GLY A 18 -10.21 15.90 -15.48
C GLY A 18 -9.85 14.44 -15.74
N ARG A 19 -8.63 14.19 -16.20
CA ARG A 19 -8.05 12.84 -16.28
C ARG A 19 -7.12 12.62 -15.10
N TYR A 20 -7.22 11.48 -14.44
CA TYR A 20 -6.48 11.18 -13.21
C TYR A 20 -5.81 9.81 -13.29
N ALA A 21 -4.56 9.74 -12.86
CA ALA A 21 -3.91 8.48 -12.54
C ALA A 21 -4.09 8.19 -11.05
N VAL A 22 -4.45 6.95 -10.73
CA VAL A 22 -4.58 6.48 -9.35
C VAL A 22 -3.42 5.54 -9.05
N LEU A 23 -2.65 5.84 -8.02
CA LEU A 23 -1.47 5.08 -7.63
C LEU A 23 -1.58 4.64 -6.17
N MET A 24 -0.93 3.51 -5.89
CA MET A 24 -0.67 3.04 -4.54
C MET A 24 0.85 3.03 -4.32
N ASP A 25 1.24 3.32 -3.10
CA ASP A 25 2.60 3.31 -2.58
C ASP A 25 2.59 2.68 -1.18
N ILE A 26 3.72 2.14 -0.73
CA ILE A 26 3.93 1.67 0.63
C ILE A 26 5.05 2.51 1.21
N VAL A 27 4.71 3.33 2.21
CA VAL A 27 5.64 4.25 2.83
C VAL A 27 5.93 3.84 4.27
N PRO A 28 7.21 3.85 4.70
CA PRO A 28 7.54 3.62 6.10
C PRO A 28 6.94 4.75 6.95
N VAL A 29 6.36 4.41 8.10
CA VAL A 29 5.83 5.39 9.06
C VAL A 29 6.94 5.97 9.93
N ASP A 30 7.93 5.16 10.25
CA ASP A 30 9.07 5.51 11.09
C ASP A 30 10.33 4.76 10.63
N ASN A 31 11.48 5.15 11.17
CA ASN A 31 12.77 4.51 10.88
C ASN A 31 13.15 3.52 11.99
N LYS A 32 12.18 2.72 12.47
CA LYS A 32 12.36 1.80 13.60
C LYS A 32 12.12 0.37 13.20
N ARG A 33 12.96 -0.53 13.73
CA ARG A 33 12.74 -1.96 13.68
C ARG A 33 11.84 -2.41 14.80
N TYR A 34 10.88 -3.27 14.52
CA TYR A 34 10.00 -3.84 15.55
C TYR A 34 10.26 -5.34 15.74
N ARG A 35 9.84 -5.87 16.89
CA ARG A 35 9.80 -7.31 17.17
C ARG A 35 8.54 -7.60 17.97
N TYR A 36 7.84 -8.67 17.61
CA TYR A 36 6.68 -9.11 18.39
C TYR A 36 7.13 -9.83 19.67
N ALA A 37 6.63 -9.37 20.81
CA ALA A 37 6.83 -9.98 22.11
C ALA A 37 5.60 -10.82 22.49
N TYR A 38 5.66 -12.13 22.18
CA TYR A 38 4.53 -13.06 22.40
C TYR A 38 3.98 -13.03 23.84
N HIS A 39 4.87 -13.03 24.83
CA HIS A 39 4.50 -13.00 26.26
C HIS A 39 3.75 -11.72 26.70
N ARG A 40 3.77 -10.65 25.89
CA ARG A 40 3.05 -9.39 26.17
C ARG A 40 2.03 -9.05 25.09
N SER A 41 1.88 -9.93 24.10
CA SER A 41 1.03 -9.74 22.92
C SER A 41 1.18 -8.35 22.29
N CYS A 42 2.43 -7.85 22.17
CA CYS A 42 2.69 -6.49 21.70
C CYS A 42 3.92 -6.39 20.82
N TRP A 43 3.98 -5.32 20.01
CA TRP A 43 5.15 -4.96 19.22
C TRP A 43 6.08 -4.06 20.04
N LEU A 44 7.36 -4.43 20.09
CA LEU A 44 8.41 -3.66 20.76
C LEU A 44 9.42 -3.13 19.75
N GLU A 45 9.96 -1.94 20.01
CA GLU A 45 11.08 -1.41 19.25
C GLU A 45 12.33 -2.27 19.51
N ALA A 46 12.99 -2.67 18.44
CA ALA A 46 14.15 -3.56 18.43
C ALA A 46 15.41 -2.91 17.84
N GLY A 47 15.33 -1.65 17.38
CA GLY A 47 16.46 -0.88 16.86
C GLY A 47 16.09 0.03 15.70
N LYS A 48 17.10 0.39 14.89
CA LYS A 48 16.94 1.17 13.65
C LYS A 48 16.45 0.28 12.51
N ALA A 49 15.56 0.79 11.66
CA ALA A 49 15.11 0.06 10.48
C ALA A 49 16.25 -0.15 9.47
N ASP A 50 16.14 -1.23 8.70
CA ASP A 50 16.97 -1.45 7.51
C ASP A 50 16.69 -0.37 6.45
N PRO A 51 17.62 -0.11 5.51
CA PRO A 51 17.39 0.81 4.42
C PRO A 51 16.09 0.47 3.67
N PRO A 52 15.27 1.48 3.30
CA PRO A 52 14.03 1.26 2.58
C PRO A 52 14.30 0.53 1.26
N ALA A 53 13.46 -0.45 0.92
CA ALA A 53 13.45 -1.02 -0.42
C ALA A 53 13.26 0.10 -1.47
N PRO A 54 13.78 -0.06 -2.70
CA PRO A 54 13.54 0.89 -3.77
C PRO A 54 12.03 1.15 -3.92
N ALA A 55 11.63 2.42 -3.94
CA ALA A 55 10.23 2.80 -4.03
C ALA A 55 9.60 2.20 -5.30
N ARG A 56 8.57 1.36 -5.11
CA ARG A 56 7.79 0.78 -6.21
C ARG A 56 6.38 1.32 -6.13
N LEU A 57 6.03 2.17 -7.10
CA LEU A 57 4.67 2.64 -7.27
C LEU A 57 3.88 1.62 -8.09
N TYR A 58 2.67 1.30 -7.65
CA TYR A 58 1.70 0.61 -8.49
C TYR A 58 0.71 1.61 -9.04
N VAL A 59 0.65 1.66 -10.37
CA VAL A 59 -0.41 2.36 -11.08
C VAL A 59 -1.59 1.41 -11.22
N HIS A 60 -2.78 1.87 -10.85
CA HIS A 60 -3.98 1.07 -11.07
C HIS A 60 -4.14 0.78 -12.57
N PRO A 61 -4.39 -0.48 -13.00
CA PRO A 61 -4.35 -0.89 -14.40
C PRO A 61 -5.38 -0.17 -15.27
N ASP A 62 -6.52 0.21 -14.67
CA ASP A 62 -7.58 0.95 -15.37
C ASP A 62 -7.31 2.48 -15.42
N SER A 63 -6.15 2.94 -14.93
CA SER A 63 -5.73 4.33 -15.11
C SER A 63 -5.36 4.60 -16.57
N PRO A 64 -5.60 5.82 -17.09
CA PRO A 64 -6.19 6.96 -16.41
C PRO A 64 -7.72 6.88 -16.35
N PHE A 65 -8.30 7.44 -15.29
CA PHE A 65 -9.74 7.60 -15.10
C PHE A 65 -10.19 9.03 -15.38
N THR A 66 -11.45 9.22 -15.76
CA THR A 66 -12.09 10.54 -15.65
C THR A 66 -12.48 10.83 -14.20
N GLY A 67 -12.60 12.11 -13.83
CA GLY A 67 -13.07 12.48 -12.50
C GLY A 67 -14.50 12.01 -12.24
N GLU A 68 -15.33 11.94 -13.28
CA GLU A 68 -16.68 11.37 -13.17
C GLU A 68 -16.65 9.87 -12.82
N GLN A 69 -15.81 9.07 -13.47
CA GLN A 69 -15.64 7.65 -13.16
C GLN A 69 -15.24 7.46 -11.69
N LEU A 70 -14.21 8.20 -11.23
CA LEU A 70 -13.71 8.09 -9.86
C LEU A 70 -14.72 8.48 -8.78
N ARG A 71 -15.65 9.40 -9.08
CA ARG A 71 -16.72 9.77 -8.14
C ARG A 71 -17.87 8.76 -8.11
N LYS A 72 -18.09 8.01 -9.18
CA LYS A 72 -19.21 7.07 -9.30
C LYS A 72 -18.90 5.67 -8.80
N GLN A 73 -17.62 5.31 -8.67
CA GLN A 73 -17.23 3.94 -8.33
C GLN A 73 -16.21 3.88 -7.20
N VAL A 74 -16.12 2.70 -6.59
CA VAL A 74 -15.05 2.35 -5.66
C VAL A 74 -13.92 1.70 -6.44
N VAL A 75 -12.71 2.24 -6.36
CA VAL A 75 -11.51 1.66 -6.97
C VAL A 75 -10.92 0.61 -6.04
N SER A 76 -10.58 -0.57 -6.57
CA SER A 76 -10.12 -1.73 -5.81
C SER A 76 -8.70 -2.13 -6.19
N PHE A 77 -7.85 -2.36 -5.20
CA PHE A 77 -6.47 -2.82 -5.39
C PHE A 77 -6.33 -4.34 -5.16
N GLU A 78 -7.34 -5.13 -5.53
CA GLU A 78 -7.36 -6.60 -5.31
C GLU A 78 -6.25 -7.36 -6.04
N LYS A 79 -5.77 -6.81 -7.16
CA LYS A 79 -4.72 -7.44 -7.98
C LYS A 79 -3.33 -7.23 -7.38
N VAL A 80 -3.20 -6.32 -6.41
CA VAL A 80 -1.93 -6.03 -5.75
C VAL A 80 -1.44 -7.24 -4.93
N LYS A 81 -0.19 -7.60 -5.17
CA LYS A 81 0.56 -8.61 -4.44
C LYS A 81 1.70 -7.95 -3.69
N LEU A 82 1.90 -8.33 -2.44
CA LEU A 82 3.07 -8.00 -1.64
C LEU A 82 4.12 -9.11 -1.74
N THR A 83 5.39 -8.74 -1.81
CA THR A 83 6.54 -9.65 -1.82
C THR A 83 7.65 -9.10 -0.93
N ASN A 84 8.41 -9.98 -0.27
CA ASN A 84 9.62 -9.65 0.51
C ASN A 84 10.91 -10.10 -0.21
N ASN A 85 10.82 -10.51 -1.48
CA ASN A 85 11.98 -10.97 -2.25
C ASN A 85 12.59 -9.85 -3.10
N ASP A 86 13.74 -9.33 -2.66
CA ASP A 86 14.46 -8.25 -3.35
C ASP A 86 14.94 -8.63 -4.76
N MET A 87 15.04 -9.92 -5.07
CA MET A 87 15.45 -10.43 -6.38
C MET A 87 14.30 -10.69 -7.34
N ASP A 88 13.05 -10.35 -6.99
CA ASP A 88 11.94 -10.54 -7.93
C ASP A 88 11.98 -9.47 -9.04
N LYS A 89 12.80 -9.78 -10.06
CA LYS A 89 12.98 -9.00 -11.30
C LYS A 89 11.89 -9.32 -12.32
N HIS A 90 11.04 -10.32 -12.06
CA HIS A 90 9.94 -10.66 -12.94
C HIS A 90 8.89 -9.57 -12.80
N GLY A 91 8.87 -8.65 -13.78
CA GLY A 91 7.96 -7.51 -13.89
C GLY A 91 6.48 -7.89 -14.01
N GLN A 92 5.94 -8.72 -13.12
CA GLN A 92 4.52 -8.71 -12.84
C GLN A 92 4.23 -7.31 -12.29
N GLY A 93 3.64 -6.44 -13.11
CA GLY A 93 3.29 -5.05 -12.77
C GLY A 93 2.25 -4.92 -11.65
N SER A 94 2.08 -5.95 -10.81
CA SER A 94 1.20 -6.02 -9.65
C SER A 94 1.93 -6.38 -8.35
N LEU A 95 3.27 -6.45 -8.35
CA LEU A 95 4.07 -6.72 -7.16
C LEU A 95 4.55 -5.43 -6.50
N PHE A 96 4.24 -5.26 -5.22
CA PHE A 96 4.91 -4.32 -4.33
C PHE A 96 5.92 -5.05 -3.46
N GLN A 97 7.12 -4.49 -3.42
CA GLN A 97 8.11 -4.89 -2.43
C GLN A 97 7.70 -4.31 -1.08
N ILE A 98 7.48 -5.19 -0.11
CA ILE A 98 7.48 -4.85 1.30
C ILE A 98 8.82 -5.30 1.86
N LEU A 99 9.43 -4.48 2.71
CA LEU A 99 10.47 -4.99 3.58
C LEU A 99 9.84 -6.07 4.48
N ASP A 100 10.66 -7.04 4.91
CA ASP A 100 10.17 -8.17 5.70
C ASP A 100 9.23 -7.68 6.81
N ALA A 101 8.05 -8.30 6.93
CA ALA A 101 6.92 -7.79 7.73
C ALA A 101 7.21 -7.65 9.24
N THR A 102 8.41 -8.05 9.66
CA THR A 102 8.99 -7.91 10.98
C THR A 102 9.67 -6.56 11.20
N GLN A 103 9.92 -5.76 10.17
CA GLN A 103 10.91 -4.69 10.27
C GLN A 103 10.33 -3.29 10.36
N ILE A 104 9.18 -2.96 9.78
CA ILE A 104 8.73 -1.56 9.75
C ILE A 104 7.22 -1.43 9.92
N ASN A 105 6.82 -0.39 10.66
CA ASN A 105 5.45 0.09 10.70
C ASN A 105 5.18 0.81 9.37
N ASP A 106 4.59 0.14 8.38
CA ASP A 106 4.31 0.73 7.07
C ASP A 106 2.88 1.29 6.98
N ARG A 107 2.67 2.22 6.04
CA ARG A 107 1.35 2.73 5.63
C ARG A 107 1.18 2.58 4.13
N LEU A 108 -0.01 2.18 3.72
CA LEU A 108 -0.43 2.32 2.33
C LEU A 108 -0.73 3.79 2.08
N LYS A 109 -0.17 4.32 1.00
CA LYS A 109 -0.41 5.67 0.52
C LYS A 109 -1.07 5.59 -0.83
N ILE A 110 -2.29 6.09 -0.94
CA ILE A 110 -3.02 6.20 -2.21
C ILE A 110 -2.88 7.63 -2.70
N SER A 111 -2.40 7.80 -3.92
CA SER A 111 -2.19 9.12 -4.54
C SER A 111 -3.02 9.25 -5.80
N VAL A 112 -3.63 10.42 -5.99
CA VAL A 112 -4.35 10.79 -7.22
C VAL A 112 -3.60 11.93 -7.91
N LEU A 113 -3.21 11.71 -9.15
CA LEU A 113 -2.46 12.68 -9.97
C LEU A 113 -3.34 13.14 -11.14
N HIS A 114 -3.53 14.45 -11.30
CA HIS A 114 -4.23 15.00 -12.45
C HIS A 114 -3.29 15.05 -13.67
N CYS A 115 -3.68 14.35 -14.74
CA CYS A 115 -2.94 14.26 -15.98
C CYS A 115 -2.85 15.65 -16.64
N GLY A 116 -1.66 16.03 -17.11
CA GLY A 116 -1.40 17.37 -17.68
C GLY A 116 -0.96 18.42 -16.66
N THR A 117 -0.85 18.08 -15.37
CA THR A 117 -0.24 18.94 -14.36
C THR A 117 0.72 18.14 -13.48
N CYS A 118 1.89 18.68 -13.15
CA CYS A 118 2.81 18.08 -12.18
C CYS A 118 2.27 18.12 -10.73
N LYS A 119 1.01 18.56 -10.52
CA LYS A 119 0.42 18.79 -9.21
C LYS A 119 -0.25 17.51 -8.70
N ARG A 120 0.24 17.00 -7.55
CA ARG A 120 -0.44 15.95 -6.77
C ARG A 120 -1.79 16.49 -6.32
N SER A 121 -2.87 15.81 -6.65
CA SER A 121 -4.23 16.33 -6.44
C SER A 121 -4.82 15.91 -5.08
N ALA A 122 -4.48 14.72 -4.57
CA ALA A 122 -4.88 14.28 -3.23
C ALA A 122 -4.07 13.05 -2.78
N GLU A 123 -3.93 12.85 -1.47
CA GLU A 123 -3.30 11.67 -0.86
C GLU A 123 -4.17 11.14 0.30
N ALA A 124 -4.28 9.82 0.42
CA ALA A 124 -4.90 9.15 1.57
C ALA A 124 -3.91 8.14 2.18
N LEU A 125 -3.78 8.14 3.51
CA LEU A 125 -2.92 7.21 4.25
C LEU A 125 -3.79 6.17 4.97
N VAL A 126 -3.59 4.90 4.65
CA VAL A 126 -4.24 3.75 5.30
C VAL A 126 -3.19 2.98 6.11
N SER A 127 -3.45 2.76 7.40
CA SER A 127 -2.53 2.01 8.26
C SER A 127 -2.54 0.52 7.95
N LEU A 128 -1.34 -0.07 7.79
CA LEU A 128 -1.18 -1.51 7.61
C LEU A 128 -1.22 -2.30 8.93
N ARG A 129 -1.36 -1.65 10.10
CA ARG A 129 -1.41 -2.33 11.40
C ARG A 129 -2.54 -3.37 11.51
N THR A 130 -3.59 -3.24 10.70
CA THR A 130 -4.69 -4.22 10.59
C THR A 130 -4.30 -5.47 9.78
N ILE A 131 -3.36 -5.35 8.83
CA ILE A 131 -3.06 -6.41 7.83
C ILE A 131 -2.07 -7.46 8.37
N SER A 132 -1.08 -7.07 9.19
CA SER A 132 -0.12 -8.01 9.77
C SER A 132 -0.75 -8.88 10.86
N ALA A 133 -1.61 -8.30 11.71
CA ALA A 133 -2.33 -9.03 12.76
C ALA A 133 -3.25 -10.13 12.20
N LEU A 134 -3.91 -9.87 11.06
CA LEU A 134 -4.73 -10.86 10.35
C LEU A 134 -3.91 -12.00 9.73
N LYS A 135 -2.64 -11.77 9.37
CA LYS A 135 -1.79 -12.81 8.81
C LYS A 135 -1.27 -13.77 9.90
N THR A 136 -1.05 -13.27 11.11
CA THR A 136 -0.70 -14.10 12.29
C THR A 136 -1.90 -14.93 12.75
N SER A 137 -3.12 -14.38 12.72
CA SER A 137 -4.33 -15.13 13.10
C SER A 137 -4.79 -16.17 12.07
N LEU A 138 -4.44 -16.00 10.79
CA LEU A 138 -4.77 -16.95 9.72
C LEU A 138 -3.72 -18.07 9.52
N SER A 139 -2.62 -18.06 10.28
CA SER A 139 -1.62 -19.13 10.28
C SER A 139 -1.77 -20.10 11.47
N GLU A 140 -2.89 -20.04 12.19
CA GLU A 140 -3.23 -20.93 13.31
C GLU A 140 -4.50 -21.78 13.04
N GLU A 141 -4.87 -22.00 11.77
CA GLU A 141 -5.80 -23.08 11.42
C GLU A 141 -5.08 -24.14 10.56
N ASP A 142 -4.89 -25.30 11.19
CA ASP A 142 -4.32 -26.62 10.80
C ASP A 142 -2.83 -26.71 10.38
#